data_AF-A0A2G6P2D0-F1
#
_entry.id   AF-A0A2G6P2D0-F1
#
_cell.length_a   1.000
_cell.length_b   1.000
_cell.length_c   1.000
_cell.angle_alpha   90.00
_cell.angle_beta   90.00
_cell.angle_gamma   90.00
#
_symmetry.space_group_name_H-M   'P 1'
#
loop_
_entity.id
_entity.type
_entity.pdbx_description
1 polymer ?
#
loop_
_entity_poly.entity_id
_entity_poly.type
_entity_poly.pdbx_seq_one_letter_code
_entity_poly.pdbx_strand_id
1 'polypeptide(L)' 'MILHCMKKKDWEKVKNAPYFGQNDLERYGFIHCSTIEYFWRVTWLFKEIDEALVLLKI' A
#
# COMPACT_ATOMS: atom_id res chain seq x y z
N MET A 1 3.30 13.12 -6.70
CA MET A 1 3.80 12.12 -5.73
C MET A 1 2.70 11.11 -5.50
N ILE A 2 3.00 9.82 -5.62
CA ILE A 2 2.01 8.74 -5.54
C ILE A 2 2.22 8.00 -4.22
N LEU A 3 1.12 7.63 -3.57
CA LEU A 3 1.11 6.90 -2.31
C LEU A 3 0.48 5.52 -2.51
N HIS A 4 1.15 4.52 -1.95
CA HIS A 4 0.59 3.18 -1.74
C HIS A 4 0.51 2.91 -0.23
N CYS A 5 -0.59 2.31 0.22
CA CYS A 5 -0.80 1.96 1.62
C CYS A 5 -0.89 0.45 1.76
N MET A 6 -0.09 -0.11 2.66
CA MET A 6 -0.08 -1.55 2.94
C MET A 6 0.18 -1.83 4.41
N LYS A 7 -0.04 -3.07 4.84
CA LYS A 7 0.29 -3.52 6.19
C LYS A 7 1.81 -3.50 6.38
N LYS A 8 2.25 -2.96 7.52
CA LYS A 8 3.68 -2.91 7.89
C LYS A 8 4.33 -4.28 7.80
N LYS A 9 3.66 -5.33 8.29
CA LYS A 9 4.18 -6.71 8.24
C LYS A 9 4.48 -7.20 6.82
N ASP A 10 3.74 -6.73 5.82
CA ASP A 10 3.94 -7.14 4.43
C ASP A 10 5.05 -6.31 3.79
N TRP A 11 5.14 -5.02 4.12
CA TRP A 11 6.29 -4.19 3.75
C TRP A 11 7.61 -4.76 4.29
N GLU A 12 7.66 -5.16 5.56
CA GLU A 12 8.87 -5.71 6.19
C GLU A 12 9.42 -6.94 5.46
N LYS A 13 8.57 -7.72 4.79
CA LYS A 13 8.99 -8.89 4.00
C LYS A 13 9.65 -8.50 2.68
N VAL A 14 9.23 -7.40 2.07
CA VAL A 14 9.62 -6.99 0.71
C VAL A 14 10.52 -5.76 0.67
N LYS A 15 10.73 -5.05 1.78
CA LYS A 15 11.48 -3.79 1.82
C LYS A 15 12.93 -3.86 1.34
N ASN A 16 13.54 -5.04 1.40
CA ASN A 16 14.90 -5.30 0.95
C ASN A 16 14.93 -5.96 -0.43
N ALA A 17 13.78 -6.26 -1.02
CA ALA A 17 13.68 -6.77 -2.38
C ALA A 17 13.83 -5.60 -3.37
N PRO A 18 14.29 -5.87 -4.61
CA PRO A 18 14.40 -4.83 -5.63
C PRO A 18 13.04 -4.27 -6.08
N TYR A 19 11.95 -5.00 -5.86
CA TYR A 19 10.59 -4.64 -6.28
C TYR A 19 9.56 -5.07 -5.22
N PHE A 20 8.40 -4.41 -5.19
CA PHE A 20 7.25 -4.77 -4.36
C PHE A 20 5.98 -4.90 -5.24
N GLY A 21 4.89 -5.39 -4.65
CA GLY A 21 3.57 -5.42 -5.28
C GLY A 21 3.26 -6.68 -6.08
N GLN A 22 4.15 -7.69 -6.08
CA GLN A 22 3.90 -8.97 -6.75
C GLN A 22 2.57 -9.61 -6.31
N ASN A 23 2.27 -9.60 -5.02
CA ASN A 23 1.00 -10.11 -4.49
C ASN A 23 -0.22 -9.33 -5.00
N ASP A 24 -0.11 -8.01 -5.17
CA ASP A 24 -1.19 -7.18 -5.69
C ASP A 24 -1.38 -7.41 -7.20
N LEU A 25 -0.29 -7.58 -7.95
CA LEU A 25 -0.32 -7.92 -9.36
C LEU A 25 -0.97 -9.29 -9.60
N GLU A 26 -0.61 -10.30 -8.81
CA GLU A 26 -1.20 -11.64 -8.92
C GLU A 26 -2.69 -11.65 -8.55
N ARG A 27 -3.10 -10.84 -7.57
CA ARG A 27 -4.48 -10.84 -7.07
C ARG A 27 -5.43 -9.95 -7.88
N TYR A 28 -4.94 -8.80 -8.32
CA TYR A 28 -5.78 -7.74 -8.91
C TYR A 28 -5.37 -7.37 -10.34
N GLY A 29 -4.16 -7.75 -10.78
CA GLY A 29 -3.60 -7.31 -12.05
C GLY A 29 -3.00 -5.89 -12.03
N PHE A 30 -3.05 -5.20 -10.89
CA PHE A 30 -2.53 -3.84 -10.71
C PHE A 30 -2.24 -3.52 -9.24
N ILE A 31 -1.44 -2.48 -9.00
CA ILE A 31 -1.15 -1.97 -7.64
C ILE A 31 -2.04 -0.75 -7.38
N HIS A 32 -2.87 -0.81 -6.33
CA HIS A 32 -3.71 0.31 -5.93
C HIS A 32 -2.86 1.43 -5.32
N CYS A 33 -2.90 2.60 -5.95
CA CYS A 33 -2.21 3.79 -5.48
C CYS A 33 -3.15 5.00 -5.55
N SER A 34 -2.78 6.07 -4.87
CA SER A 34 -3.47 7.36 -4.99
C SER A 34 -2.47 8.50 -4.93
N THR A 35 -2.77 9.62 -5.56
CA THR A 35 -1.97 10.84 -5.31
C THR A 35 -2.23 11.32 -3.87
N ILE A 36 -1.32 12.13 -3.33
CA ILE A 36 -1.48 12.69 -1.96
C ILE A 36 -2.82 13.40 -1.81
N GLU A 37 -3.20 14.18 -2.83
CA GLU A 37 -4.39 15.03 -2.86
C GLU A 37 -5.69 14.21 -2.76
N TYR A 38 -5.65 12.95 -3.21
CA TYR A 38 -6.79 12.03 -3.21
C TYR A 38 -6.73 10.95 -2.13
N PHE A 39 -5.58 10.72 -1.49
CA PHE A 39 -5.41 9.60 -0.56
C PHE A 39 -6.39 9.65 0.62
N TRP A 40 -6.71 10.84 1.15
CA TRP A 40 -7.68 10.98 2.25
C TRP A 40 -9.06 10.39 1.91
N ARG A 41 -9.46 10.37 0.63
CA ARG A 41 -10.75 9.82 0.16
C ARG A 41 -10.83 8.31 0.25
N VAL A 42 -9.70 7.62 0.37
CA VAL A 42 -9.64 6.15 0.50
C VAL A 42 -9.29 5.71 1.92
N THR A 43 -8.99 6.63 2.83
CA THR A 43 -8.62 6.30 4.22
C THR A 43 -9.70 5.55 5.00
N TRP A 44 -10.98 5.72 4.63
CA TRP A 44 -12.08 5.03 5.27
C TRP A 44 -12.03 3.50 5.07
N LEU A 45 -11.39 3.01 4.00
CA LEU A 45 -11.18 1.58 3.75
C LEU A 45 -10.28 0.92 4.81
N PHE A 46 -9.51 1.72 5.54
CA PHE A 46 -8.54 1.23 6.52
C PHE A 46 -9.04 1.36 7.96
N LYS A 47 -10.27 1.86 8.20
CA LYS A 47 -10.80 2.13 9.55
C LYS A 47 -10.85 0.91 10.46
N GLU A 48 -11.13 -0.25 9.89
CA GLU A 48 -11.26 -1.52 10.63
C GLU A 48 -9.94 -2.32 10.67
N ILE A 49 -8.83 -1.75 10.19
CA ILE A 49 -7.53 -2.42 10.21
C ILE A 49 -6.85 -2.16 11.55
N ASP A 50 -6.83 -3.17 12.41
CA ASP A 50 -6.15 -3.16 13.72
C ASP A 50 -4.65 -3.51 13.62
N GLU A 51 -4.09 -3.48 12.41
CA GLU A 51 -2.67 -3.75 12.16
C GLU A 51 -1.94 -2.47 11.77
N ALA A 52 -0.67 -2.34 12.17
CA ALA A 52 0.13 -1.19 11.75
C ALA A 52 0.22 -1.10 10.22
N LEU A 53 -0.03 0.10 9.68
CA LEU A 53 0.04 0.42 8.26
C LEU A 53 1.29 1.27 7.96
N VAL A 54 1.74 1.23 6.71
CA VAL A 54 2.81 2.10 6.19
C VAL A 54 2.34 2.77 4.90
N LEU A 55 2.84 3.99 4.67
CA LEU A 55 2.69 4.71 3.41
C LEU A 55 4.00 4.66 2.64
N LEU A 56 3.97 4.07 1.46
CA LEU A 56 5.08 4.08 0.52
C LEU A 56 4.90 5.28 -0.42
N LYS A 57 5.94 6.11 -0.49
CA LYS A 57 6.05 7.21 -1.46
C LYS A 57 6.74 6.67 -2.72
N ILE A 58 6.04 6.76 -3.85
CA ILE A 58 6.51 6.39 -5.19
C ILE A 58 6.62 7.66 -6.04
#